data_AF-A0A956ZQH7-F1
#
_entry.id   AF-A0A956ZQH7-F1
#
_cell.length_a   1.000
_cell.length_b   1.000
_cell.length_c   1.000
_cell.angle_alpha   90.00
_cell.angle_beta   90.00
_cell.angle_gamma   90.00
#
_symmetry.space_group_name_H-M   'P 1'
#
loop_
_entity.id
_entity.type
_entity.pdbx_description
1 polymer ?
#
loop_
_entity_poly.entity_id
_entity_poly.type
_entity_poly.pdbx_seq_one_letter_code
_entity_poly.pdbx_strand_id
1 'polypeptide(L)'
;MASFSGVRAQDHNLREWSLARVHLETLAVWLVIAVAFELVILRTLTRVAIHVPGLGAIAGPYEMLADAGRFAYYVATVLAVVVAAALAVAAWQVGTAGGRAMAAGIASLILAAALLRAGPGLGEAAALNTLLLAALVLVGIGAAGMVGARMAIAVVLATLTVALSGIFSVGQMWASEGTGHGLSAGFLDLAEWAAIAFAVSLPWTAGSVSSSSRRPAISGAVAATFVMVVLLGNPHTTRFLLLWTHGLTGSLPAIAYAVAAGCLVAVAVSLHQRGMALAACGLLLLVGGGVAMQNTYQSMLIGTGLACLALATSQRQARTR
;
A
#
# COMPACT_ATOMS: atom_id res chain seq x y z
N MET A 1 -16.37 -17.48 -47.30
CA MET A 1 -15.36 -16.39 -47.32
C MET A 1 -15.66 -15.32 -46.26
N ALA A 2 -15.92 -15.70 -45.01
CA ALA A 2 -16.18 -14.78 -43.91
C ALA A 2 -15.54 -15.33 -42.63
N SER A 3 -14.24 -15.12 -42.44
CA SER A 3 -13.58 -15.32 -41.13
C SER A 3 -12.19 -14.68 -40.97
N PHE A 4 -11.66 -13.97 -41.97
CA PHE A 4 -10.33 -13.35 -41.86
C PHE A 4 -10.30 -11.95 -41.20
N SER A 5 -11.45 -11.31 -40.97
CA SER A 5 -11.52 -10.00 -40.31
C SER A 5 -11.42 -10.08 -38.78
N GLY A 6 -11.81 -11.20 -38.16
CA GLY A 6 -11.78 -11.36 -36.69
C GLY A 6 -10.37 -11.50 -36.11
N VAL A 7 -9.48 -12.21 -36.80
CA VAL A 7 -8.11 -12.47 -36.32
C VAL A 7 -7.29 -11.17 -36.23
N ARG A 8 -7.45 -10.26 -37.21
CA ARG A 8 -6.72 -8.98 -37.23
C ARG A 8 -7.14 -8.01 -36.11
N ALA A 9 -8.41 -8.02 -35.71
CA ALA A 9 -8.90 -7.19 -34.61
C ALA A 9 -8.40 -7.68 -33.24
N GLN A 10 -8.23 -8.99 -33.08
CA GLN A 10 -7.75 -9.58 -31.83
C GLN A 10 -6.26 -9.30 -31.59
N ASP A 11 -5.43 -9.35 -32.62
CA ASP A 11 -3.99 -9.05 -32.53
C ASP A 11 -3.70 -7.58 -32.21
N HIS A 12 -4.52 -6.65 -32.71
CA HIS A 12 -4.36 -5.22 -32.44
C HIS A 12 -4.59 -4.91 -30.95
N ASN A 13 -5.66 -5.44 -30.38
CA ASN A 13 -5.98 -5.27 -28.96
C ASN A 13 -4.84 -5.82 -28.07
N LEU A 14 -4.28 -6.99 -28.38
CA LEU A 14 -3.19 -7.56 -27.58
C LEU A 14 -1.93 -6.69 -27.56
N ARG A 15 -1.62 -5.98 -28.64
CA ARG A 15 -0.46 -5.07 -28.70
C ARG A 15 -0.68 -3.81 -27.87
N GLU A 16 -1.82 -3.15 -28.01
CA GLU A 16 -2.14 -1.92 -27.24
C GLU A 16 -2.11 -2.18 -25.74
N TRP A 17 -2.67 -3.31 -25.31
CA TRP A 17 -2.64 -3.75 -23.92
C TRP A 17 -1.24 -4.01 -23.39
N SER A 18 -0.32 -4.48 -24.23
CA SER A 18 1.07 -4.71 -23.80
C SER A 18 1.83 -3.40 -23.59
N LEU A 19 1.64 -2.40 -24.45
CA LEU A 19 2.24 -1.07 -24.29
C LEU A 19 1.69 -0.34 -23.06
N ALA A 20 0.37 -0.28 -22.91
CA ALA A 20 -0.29 0.34 -21.76
C ALA A 20 0.20 -0.27 -20.43
N ARG A 21 0.43 -1.58 -20.42
CA ARG A 21 0.98 -2.29 -19.27
C ARG A 21 2.42 -1.89 -18.95
N VAL A 22 3.30 -1.79 -19.94
CA VAL A 22 4.70 -1.37 -19.72
C VAL A 22 4.75 0.05 -19.14
N HIS A 23 3.91 0.95 -19.64
CA HIS A 23 3.80 2.30 -19.10
C HIS A 23 3.30 2.30 -17.65
N LEU A 24 2.27 1.50 -17.34
CA LEU A 24 1.76 1.36 -15.98
C LEU A 24 2.80 0.80 -15.01
N GLU A 25 3.54 -0.23 -15.41
CA GLU A 25 4.64 -0.81 -14.62
C GLU A 25 5.73 0.24 -14.35
N THR A 26 6.09 1.02 -15.36
CA THR A 26 7.08 2.09 -15.25
C THR A 26 6.62 3.17 -14.28
N LEU A 27 5.36 3.63 -14.39
CA LEU A 27 4.79 4.62 -13.48
C LEU A 27 4.72 4.10 -12.04
N ALA A 28 4.36 2.83 -11.84
CA ALA A 28 4.33 2.22 -10.52
C ALA A 28 5.74 2.14 -9.89
N VAL A 29 6.78 1.86 -10.68
CA VAL A 29 8.17 1.88 -10.21
C VAL A 29 8.58 3.29 -9.78
N TRP A 30 8.30 4.32 -10.58
CA TRP A 30 8.59 5.70 -10.22
C TRP A 30 7.83 6.14 -8.96
N LEU A 31 6.57 5.71 -8.82
CA LEU A 31 5.81 5.95 -7.61
C LEU A 31 6.47 5.29 -6.39
N VAL A 32 6.88 4.02 -6.48
CA VAL A 32 7.60 3.34 -5.39
C VAL A 32 8.89 4.05 -5.02
N ILE A 33 9.66 4.52 -6.00
CA ILE A 33 10.89 5.29 -5.75
C ILE A 33 10.55 6.57 -4.99
N ALA A 34 9.59 7.35 -5.46
CA ALA A 34 9.18 8.59 -4.79
C ALA A 34 8.68 8.34 -3.36
N VAL A 35 7.87 7.29 -3.15
CA VAL A 35 7.38 6.85 -1.83
C VAL A 35 8.54 6.43 -0.93
N ALA A 36 9.53 5.70 -1.44
CA ALA A 36 10.69 5.28 -0.66
C ALA A 36 11.53 6.49 -0.20
N PHE A 37 11.78 7.45 -1.10
CA PHE A 37 12.45 8.70 -0.75
C PHE A 37 11.67 9.50 0.30
N GLU A 38 10.35 9.63 0.13
CA GLU A 38 9.48 10.31 1.07
C GLU A 38 9.45 9.60 2.44
N LEU A 39 9.34 8.28 2.47
CA LEU A 39 9.31 7.50 3.71
C LEU A 39 10.64 7.61 4.47
N VAL A 40 11.76 7.50 3.78
CA VAL A 40 13.09 7.62 4.41
C VAL A 40 13.33 9.05 4.88
N ILE A 41 13.21 10.03 4.00
CA ILE A 41 13.60 11.42 4.31
C ILE A 41 12.53 12.07 5.19
N LEU A 42 11.29 12.12 4.71
CA LEU A 42 10.24 12.86 5.40
C LEU A 42 9.75 12.09 6.61
N ARG A 43 9.28 10.85 6.48
CA ARG A 43 8.64 10.17 7.63
C ARG A 43 9.60 9.60 8.64
N THR A 44 10.83 9.26 8.24
CA THR A 44 11.80 8.64 9.16
C THR A 44 12.79 9.68 9.66
N LEU A 45 13.60 10.27 8.79
CA LEU A 45 14.68 11.18 9.22
C LEU A 45 14.14 12.42 9.92
N THR A 46 13.13 13.11 9.39
CA THR A 46 12.62 14.31 10.08
C THR A 46 11.98 14.00 11.43
N ARG A 47 11.35 12.82 11.57
CA ARG A 47 10.77 12.38 12.85
C ARG A 47 11.79 11.87 13.85
N VAL A 48 12.92 11.34 13.39
CA VAL A 48 14.05 11.03 14.27
C VAL A 48 14.74 12.31 14.72
N ALA A 49 14.86 13.30 13.83
CA ALA A 49 15.59 14.53 14.08
C ALA A 49 15.06 15.31 15.29
N ILE A 50 13.74 15.28 15.56
CA ILE A 50 13.14 15.96 16.72
C ILE A 50 13.70 15.45 18.07
N HIS A 51 14.31 14.27 18.08
CA HIS A 51 14.93 13.66 19.26
C HIS A 51 16.43 13.93 19.36
N VAL A 52 17.04 14.61 18.38
CA VAL A 52 18.48 14.92 18.38
C VAL A 52 18.70 16.27 19.06
N PRO A 53 19.37 16.31 20.22
CA PRO A 53 19.71 17.58 20.88
C PRO A 53 20.68 18.38 19.99
N GLY A 54 20.48 19.70 19.89
CA GLY A 54 21.33 20.58 19.09
C GLY A 54 20.89 20.79 17.63
N LEU A 55 19.62 20.52 17.30
CA LEU A 55 19.02 20.78 15.98
C LEU A 55 19.34 22.16 15.39
N GLY A 56 19.48 23.19 16.22
CA GLY A 56 19.86 24.54 15.78
C GLY A 56 21.22 24.62 15.08
N ALA A 57 22.17 23.73 15.41
CA ALA A 57 23.49 23.67 14.76
C ALA A 57 23.45 23.01 13.38
N ILE A 58 22.36 22.29 13.06
CA ILE A 58 22.17 21.55 11.80
C ILE A 58 20.92 21.99 11.03
N ALA A 59 20.37 23.17 11.34
CA ALA A 59 19.11 23.65 10.79
C ALA A 59 19.12 23.72 9.26
N GLY A 60 20.18 24.26 8.64
CA GLY A 60 20.28 24.37 7.18
C GLY A 60 20.22 23.02 6.45
N PRO A 61 21.12 22.06 6.75
CA PRO A 61 21.05 20.71 6.16
C PRO A 61 19.73 20.00 6.44
N TYR A 62 19.14 20.21 7.62
CA TYR A 62 17.84 19.65 7.97
C TYR A 62 16.71 20.21 7.11
N GLU A 63 16.66 21.53 6.89
CA GLU A 63 15.67 22.19 6.04
C GLU A 63 15.77 21.69 4.59
N MET A 64 16.99 21.56 4.05
CA MET A 64 17.21 21.00 2.70
C MET A 64 16.67 19.57 2.58
N LEU A 65 16.92 18.72 3.58
CA LEU A 65 16.37 17.37 3.62
C LEU A 65 14.83 17.39 3.72
N ALA A 66 14.27 18.25 4.56
CA ALA A 66 12.82 18.38 4.69
C ALA A 66 12.15 18.86 3.40
N ASP A 67 12.79 19.77 2.65
CA ASP A 67 12.32 20.23 1.34
C ASP A 67 12.38 19.13 0.29
N ALA A 68 13.48 18.37 0.24
CA ALA A 68 13.60 17.21 -0.65
C ALA A 68 12.52 16.15 -0.34
N GLY A 69 12.27 15.89 0.96
CA GLY A 69 11.20 14.99 1.41
C GLY A 69 9.81 15.47 1.01
N ARG A 70 9.54 16.78 1.15
CA ARG A 70 8.27 17.40 0.70
C ARG A 70 8.11 17.32 -0.82
N PHE A 71 9.16 17.57 -1.59
CA PHE A 71 9.14 17.40 -3.03
C PHE A 71 8.79 15.96 -3.43
N ALA A 72 9.47 14.97 -2.81
CA ALA A 72 9.17 13.55 -3.03
C ALA A 72 7.71 13.20 -2.68
N TYR A 73 7.17 13.75 -1.59
CA TYR A 73 5.77 13.61 -1.21
C TYR A 73 4.80 14.13 -2.28
N TYR A 74 5.05 15.32 -2.84
CA TYR A 74 4.19 15.88 -3.90
C TYR A 74 4.26 15.05 -5.18
N VAL A 75 5.47 14.65 -5.59
CA VAL A 75 5.67 13.76 -6.75
C VAL A 75 4.95 12.43 -6.55
N ALA A 76 5.11 11.80 -5.39
CA ALA A 76 4.43 10.56 -5.05
C ALA A 76 2.91 10.72 -5.05
N THR A 77 2.38 11.85 -4.54
CA THR A 77 0.94 12.12 -4.53
C THR A 77 0.38 12.22 -5.95
N VAL A 78 1.03 12.97 -6.84
CA VAL A 78 0.60 13.10 -8.25
C VAL A 78 0.68 11.76 -8.97
N LEU A 79 1.80 11.04 -8.82
CA LEU A 79 1.95 9.72 -9.40
C LEU A 79 0.92 8.72 -8.86
N ALA A 80 0.59 8.77 -7.57
CA ALA A 80 -0.39 7.89 -6.97
C ALA A 80 -1.78 8.08 -7.61
N VAL A 81 -2.21 9.32 -7.83
CA VAL A 81 -3.49 9.61 -8.50
C VAL A 81 -3.49 9.11 -9.95
N VAL A 82 -2.41 9.38 -10.70
CA VAL A 82 -2.28 8.96 -12.11
C VAL A 82 -2.29 7.43 -12.22
N VAL A 83 -1.50 6.74 -11.40
CA VAL A 83 -1.42 5.28 -11.38
C VAL A 83 -2.76 4.68 -10.92
N ALA A 84 -3.40 5.23 -9.88
CA ALA A 84 -4.71 4.79 -9.43
C ALA A 84 -5.77 4.90 -10.53
N ALA A 85 -5.83 6.04 -11.23
CA ALA A 85 -6.76 6.22 -12.35
C ALA A 85 -6.52 5.20 -13.47
N ALA A 86 -5.26 4.96 -13.84
CA ALA A 86 -4.90 3.94 -14.84
C ALA A 86 -5.28 2.52 -14.39
N LEU A 87 -5.07 2.19 -13.11
CA LEU A 87 -5.48 0.92 -12.53
C LEU A 87 -7.01 0.76 -12.50
N ALA A 88 -7.76 1.83 -12.24
CA ALA A 88 -9.22 1.79 -12.26
C ALA A 88 -9.75 1.46 -13.66
N VAL A 89 -9.18 2.08 -14.70
CA VAL A 89 -9.51 1.78 -16.10
C VAL A 89 -9.16 0.32 -16.43
N ALA A 90 -7.95 -0.11 -16.09
CA ALA A 90 -7.52 -1.49 -16.33
C ALA A 90 -8.42 -2.51 -15.61
N ALA A 91 -8.78 -2.24 -14.35
CA ALA A 91 -9.67 -3.08 -13.55
C ALA A 91 -11.09 -3.16 -14.14
N TRP A 92 -11.62 -2.02 -14.59
CA TRP A 92 -12.93 -1.97 -15.24
C TRP A 92 -12.95 -2.81 -16.51
N GLN A 93 -11.90 -2.70 -17.32
CA GLN A 93 -11.75 -3.40 -18.59
C GLN A 93 -11.57 -4.91 -18.44
N VAL A 94 -11.14 -5.42 -17.28
CA VAL A 94 -11.15 -6.87 -16.99
C VAL A 94 -12.59 -7.44 -17.03
N GLY A 95 -13.60 -6.60 -16.78
CA GLY A 95 -15.02 -6.95 -16.98
C GLY A 95 -15.64 -7.85 -15.90
N THR A 96 -14.86 -8.32 -14.91
CA THR A 96 -15.36 -9.11 -13.78
C THR A 96 -16.03 -8.24 -12.72
N ALA A 97 -16.90 -8.84 -11.89
CA ALA A 97 -17.53 -8.14 -10.77
C ALA A 97 -16.49 -7.54 -9.81
N GLY A 98 -15.42 -8.30 -9.49
CA GLY A 98 -14.30 -7.82 -8.69
C GLY A 98 -13.56 -6.63 -9.32
N GLY A 99 -13.31 -6.68 -10.64
CA GLY A 99 -12.68 -5.58 -11.37
C GLY A 99 -13.51 -4.30 -11.35
N ARG A 100 -14.83 -4.40 -11.54
CA ARG A 100 -15.75 -3.25 -11.47
C ARG A 100 -15.84 -2.68 -10.05
N ALA A 101 -15.93 -3.53 -9.03
CA ALA A 101 -15.92 -3.09 -7.63
C ALA A 101 -14.62 -2.36 -7.28
N MET A 102 -13.48 -2.90 -7.71
CA MET A 102 -12.17 -2.27 -7.48
C MET A 102 -12.07 -0.92 -8.19
N ALA A 103 -12.48 -0.83 -9.46
CA ALA A 103 -12.50 0.42 -10.20
C ALA A 103 -13.39 1.49 -9.55
N ALA A 104 -14.60 1.10 -9.12
CA ALA A 104 -15.51 1.99 -8.40
C ALA A 104 -14.91 2.44 -7.05
N GLY A 105 -14.27 1.54 -6.32
CA GLY A 105 -13.55 1.86 -5.08
C GLY A 105 -12.44 2.88 -5.31
N ILE A 106 -11.63 2.72 -6.37
CA ILE A 106 -10.56 3.67 -6.71
C ILE A 106 -11.14 5.03 -7.11
N ALA A 107 -12.19 5.05 -7.95
CA ALA A 107 -12.84 6.29 -8.35
C ALA A 107 -13.41 7.05 -7.15
N SER A 108 -14.09 6.34 -6.24
CA SER A 108 -14.59 6.90 -4.97
C SER A 108 -13.46 7.41 -4.08
N LEU A 109 -12.32 6.70 -4.04
CA LEU A 109 -11.14 7.11 -3.27
C LEU A 109 -10.55 8.42 -3.79
N ILE A 110 -10.41 8.56 -5.12
CA ILE A 110 -9.93 9.79 -5.77
C ILE A 110 -10.92 10.94 -5.50
N LEU A 111 -12.22 10.69 -5.67
CA LEU A 111 -13.25 11.70 -5.43
C LEU A 111 -13.26 12.15 -3.96
N ALA A 112 -13.25 11.22 -3.01
CA ALA A 112 -13.22 11.53 -1.58
C ALA A 112 -11.97 12.34 -1.20
N ALA A 113 -10.80 11.97 -1.73
CA ALA A 113 -9.57 12.71 -1.53
C ALA A 113 -9.63 14.13 -2.12
N ALA A 114 -10.23 14.30 -3.32
CA ALA A 114 -10.41 15.61 -3.94
C ALA A 114 -11.38 16.49 -3.14
N LEU A 115 -12.49 15.93 -2.66
CA LEU A 115 -13.47 16.64 -1.83
C LEU A 115 -12.85 17.11 -0.50
N LEU A 116 -12.07 16.25 0.16
CA LEU A 116 -11.32 16.62 1.38
C LEU A 116 -10.34 17.79 1.15
N ARG A 117 -9.79 17.92 -0.06
CA ARG A 117 -8.85 18.98 -0.42
C ARG A 117 -9.52 20.28 -0.86
N ALA A 118 -10.74 20.21 -1.37
CA ALA A 118 -11.48 21.38 -1.85
C ALA A 118 -11.92 22.35 -0.74
N GLY A 119 -11.80 21.94 0.54
CA GLY A 119 -11.89 22.83 1.69
C GLY A 119 -13.15 22.67 2.52
N PRO A 120 -13.26 23.45 3.63
CA PRO A 120 -14.40 23.38 4.53
C PRO A 120 -15.70 23.80 3.84
N GLY A 121 -16.79 23.05 4.08
CA GLY A 121 -18.13 23.34 3.53
C GLY A 121 -18.71 22.26 2.61
N LEU A 122 -17.92 21.25 2.22
CA LEU A 122 -18.37 20.13 1.38
C LEU A 122 -18.81 18.88 2.16
N GLY A 123 -18.78 18.95 3.49
CA GLY A 123 -19.17 17.88 4.41
C GLY A 123 -18.34 17.92 5.70
N GLU A 124 -18.81 17.19 6.71
CA GLU A 124 -18.05 16.94 7.94
C GLU A 124 -16.81 16.10 7.62
N ALA A 125 -15.66 16.43 8.22
CA ALA A 125 -14.41 15.75 7.92
C ALA A 125 -14.49 14.26 8.28
N ALA A 126 -15.18 13.92 9.37
CA ALA A 126 -15.44 12.53 9.75
C ALA A 126 -16.27 11.77 8.68
N ALA A 127 -17.27 12.40 8.07
CA ALA A 127 -18.07 11.79 7.00
C ALA A 127 -17.23 11.50 5.74
N LEU A 128 -16.41 12.46 5.32
CA LEU A 128 -15.53 12.27 4.16
C LEU A 128 -14.44 11.20 4.41
N ASN A 129 -13.90 11.12 5.63
CA ASN A 129 -12.98 10.04 6.00
C ASN A 129 -13.67 8.67 6.08
N THR A 130 -14.95 8.63 6.48
CA THR A 130 -15.77 7.42 6.44
C THR A 130 -15.96 6.93 5.00
N LEU A 131 -16.25 7.85 4.06
CA LEU A 131 -16.34 7.53 2.64
C LEU A 131 -15.01 7.00 2.09
N LEU A 132 -13.90 7.62 2.49
CA LEU A 132 -12.56 7.23 2.09
C LEU A 132 -12.19 5.82 2.57
N LEU A 133 -12.56 5.49 3.82
CA LEU A 133 -12.45 4.13 4.37
C LEU A 133 -13.33 3.14 3.60
N ALA A 134 -14.60 3.46 3.36
CA ALA A 134 -15.52 2.60 2.60
C ALA A 134 -14.99 2.33 1.18
N ALA A 135 -14.44 3.35 0.52
CA ALA A 135 -13.81 3.23 -0.79
C ALA A 135 -12.61 2.26 -0.74
N LEU A 136 -11.75 2.35 0.27
CA LEU A 136 -10.62 1.43 0.44
C LEU A 136 -11.07 -0.02 0.69
N VAL A 137 -12.08 -0.22 1.53
CA VAL A 137 -12.66 -1.55 1.76
C VAL A 137 -13.22 -2.11 0.46
N LEU A 138 -13.89 -1.29 -0.34
CA LEU A 138 -14.41 -1.69 -1.65
C LEU A 138 -13.28 -2.06 -2.64
N VAL A 139 -12.16 -1.31 -2.65
CA VAL A 139 -10.95 -1.69 -3.40
C VAL A 139 -10.45 -3.05 -2.96
N GLY A 140 -10.36 -3.30 -1.66
CA GLY A 140 -9.92 -4.57 -1.09
C GLY A 140 -10.82 -5.75 -1.44
N ILE A 141 -12.14 -5.58 -1.35
CA ILE A 141 -13.13 -6.59 -1.76
C ILE A 141 -13.01 -6.89 -3.26
N GLY A 142 -12.92 -5.84 -4.08
CA GLY A 142 -12.75 -5.97 -5.53
C GLY A 142 -11.45 -6.71 -5.88
N ALA A 143 -10.34 -6.31 -5.25
CA ALA A 143 -9.04 -6.96 -5.38
C ALA A 143 -9.09 -8.44 -4.99
N ALA A 144 -9.72 -8.79 -3.87
CA ALA A 144 -9.88 -10.18 -3.43
C ALA A 144 -10.70 -11.02 -4.43
N GLY A 145 -11.74 -10.43 -5.03
CA GLY A 145 -12.57 -11.07 -6.06
C GLY A 145 -11.88 -11.24 -7.42
N MET A 146 -10.73 -10.61 -7.65
CA MET A 146 -9.96 -10.74 -8.89
C MET A 146 -8.85 -11.79 -8.82
N VAL A 147 -8.44 -12.18 -7.61
CA VAL A 147 -7.31 -13.09 -7.40
C VAL A 147 -7.78 -14.51 -7.07
N GLY A 148 -6.87 -15.49 -7.13
CA GLY A 148 -7.20 -16.85 -6.72
C GLY A 148 -7.34 -16.99 -5.21
N ALA A 149 -8.07 -18.01 -4.77
CA ALA A 149 -8.42 -18.25 -3.36
C ALA A 149 -7.23 -18.14 -2.39
N ARG A 150 -6.03 -18.62 -2.77
CA ARG A 150 -4.83 -18.49 -1.92
C ARG A 150 -4.40 -17.04 -1.72
N MET A 151 -4.27 -16.26 -2.80
CA MET A 151 -3.90 -14.84 -2.72
C MET A 151 -5.01 -13.99 -2.10
N ALA A 152 -6.28 -14.39 -2.26
CA ALA A 152 -7.41 -13.72 -1.65
C ALA A 152 -7.27 -13.65 -0.12
N ILE A 153 -6.70 -14.67 0.53
CA ILE A 153 -6.44 -14.65 1.99
C ILE A 153 -5.54 -13.47 2.37
N ALA A 154 -4.42 -13.27 1.66
CA ALA A 154 -3.52 -12.16 1.94
C ALA A 154 -4.19 -10.81 1.66
N VAL A 155 -4.91 -10.68 0.54
CA VAL A 155 -5.64 -9.44 0.21
C VAL A 155 -6.71 -9.12 1.26
N VAL A 156 -7.44 -10.11 1.75
CA VAL A 156 -8.43 -9.95 2.83
C VAL A 156 -7.76 -9.52 4.13
N LEU A 157 -6.62 -10.12 4.51
CA LEU A 157 -5.88 -9.72 5.71
C LEU A 157 -5.34 -8.28 5.60
N ALA A 158 -4.82 -7.88 4.44
CA ALA A 158 -4.43 -6.49 4.19
C ALA A 158 -5.64 -5.54 4.26
N THR A 159 -6.77 -5.93 3.67
CA THR A 159 -8.01 -5.13 3.72
C THR A 159 -8.54 -5.01 5.14
N LEU A 160 -8.51 -6.10 5.92
CA LEU A 160 -8.92 -6.12 7.32
C LEU A 160 -8.04 -5.22 8.18
N THR A 161 -6.73 -5.25 7.95
CA THR A 161 -5.76 -4.36 8.60
C THR A 161 -6.16 -2.89 8.44
N VAL A 162 -6.41 -2.48 7.19
CA VAL A 162 -6.79 -1.11 6.84
C VAL A 162 -8.18 -0.78 7.40
N ALA A 163 -9.12 -1.71 7.33
CA ALA A 163 -10.47 -1.53 7.85
C ALA A 163 -10.46 -1.28 9.36
N LEU A 164 -9.76 -2.12 10.13
CA LEU A 164 -9.70 -2.01 11.59
C LEU A 164 -9.00 -0.71 12.01
N SER A 165 -7.85 -0.39 11.40
CA SER A 165 -7.15 0.86 11.72
C SER A 165 -7.97 2.09 11.30
N GLY A 166 -8.65 2.03 10.15
CA GLY A 166 -9.49 3.11 9.64
C GLY A 166 -10.73 3.33 10.50
N ILE A 167 -11.40 2.26 10.94
CA ILE A 167 -12.53 2.32 11.87
C ILE A 167 -12.10 3.05 13.14
N PHE A 168 -10.95 2.67 13.72
CA PHE A 168 -10.43 3.37 14.90
C PHE A 168 -10.21 4.86 14.61
N SER A 169 -9.48 5.21 13.54
CA SER A 169 -9.19 6.61 13.20
C SER A 169 -10.45 7.43 12.96
N VAL A 170 -11.41 6.91 12.20
CA VAL A 170 -12.70 7.55 11.92
C VAL A 170 -13.51 7.70 13.20
N GLY A 171 -13.56 6.68 14.07
CA GLY A 171 -14.23 6.76 15.35
C GLY A 171 -13.67 7.84 16.28
N GLN A 172 -12.33 8.00 16.33
CA GLN A 172 -11.70 9.10 17.08
C GLN A 172 -12.06 10.47 16.50
N MET A 173 -12.15 10.60 15.17
CA MET A 173 -12.60 11.85 14.52
C MET A 173 -14.04 12.19 14.91
N TRP A 174 -14.98 11.25 14.78
CA TRP A 174 -16.37 11.45 15.18
C TRP A 174 -16.52 11.84 16.66
N ALA A 175 -15.68 11.28 17.53
CA ALA A 175 -15.64 11.65 18.95
C ALA A 175 -15.11 13.07 19.17
N SER A 176 -14.05 13.46 18.45
CA SER A 176 -13.48 14.81 18.54
C SER A 176 -14.42 15.91 18.01
N GLU A 177 -15.30 15.55 17.08
CA GLU A 177 -16.34 16.43 16.53
C GLU A 177 -17.60 16.49 17.42
N GLY A 178 -17.65 15.71 18.52
CA GLY A 178 -18.79 15.69 19.46
C GLY A 178 -20.01 14.89 18.98
N THR A 179 -19.85 14.16 17.88
CA THR A 179 -20.90 13.46 17.13
C THR A 179 -20.89 11.94 17.33
N GLY A 180 -19.94 11.41 18.13
CA GLY A 180 -19.79 9.99 18.40
C GLY A 180 -19.01 9.70 19.68
N HIS A 181 -18.68 8.43 19.89
CA HIS A 181 -17.87 7.97 21.03
C HIS A 181 -16.51 7.47 20.53
N GLY A 182 -15.45 7.75 21.30
CA GLY A 182 -14.12 7.23 21.00
C GLY A 182 -14.15 5.70 21.01
N LEU A 183 -13.52 5.09 20.01
CA LEU A 183 -13.44 3.64 19.91
C LEU A 183 -12.26 3.10 20.73
N SER A 184 -12.37 1.84 21.14
CA SER A 184 -11.31 1.15 21.89
C SER A 184 -10.01 1.08 21.08
N ALA A 185 -8.87 1.31 21.73
CA ALA A 185 -7.55 1.09 21.15
C ALA A 185 -7.33 -0.37 20.68
N GLY A 186 -8.12 -1.32 21.16
CA GLY A 186 -8.06 -2.72 20.72
C GLY A 186 -8.29 -2.91 19.21
N PHE A 187 -8.95 -1.97 18.52
CA PHE A 187 -9.03 -2.00 17.06
C PHE A 187 -7.66 -1.84 16.39
N LEU A 188 -6.76 -1.02 16.95
CA LEU A 188 -5.40 -0.88 16.44
C LEU A 188 -4.57 -2.13 16.70
N ASP A 189 -4.73 -2.77 17.85
CA ASP A 189 -4.03 -4.03 18.16
C ASP A 189 -4.48 -5.15 17.22
N LEU A 190 -5.78 -5.25 16.93
CA LEU A 190 -6.31 -6.19 15.94
C LEU A 190 -5.82 -5.87 14.52
N ALA A 191 -5.73 -4.59 14.15
CA ALA A 191 -5.17 -4.16 12.87
C ALA A 191 -3.70 -4.58 12.76
N GLU A 192 -2.92 -4.41 13.83
CA GLU A 192 -1.52 -4.82 13.90
C GLU A 192 -1.36 -6.34 13.76
N TRP A 193 -2.18 -7.14 14.46
CA TRP A 193 -2.22 -8.60 14.26
C TRP A 193 -2.56 -8.98 12.82
N ALA A 194 -3.56 -8.33 12.22
CA ALA A 194 -3.93 -8.56 10.82
C ALA A 194 -2.78 -8.19 9.87
N ALA A 195 -2.02 -7.14 10.16
CA ALA A 195 -0.87 -6.71 9.37
C ALA A 195 0.26 -7.74 9.40
N ILE A 196 0.58 -8.28 10.58
CA ILE A 196 1.56 -9.35 10.74
C ILE A 196 1.08 -10.62 10.03
N ALA A 197 -0.20 -11.01 10.22
CA ALA A 197 -0.78 -12.16 9.57
C ALA A 197 -0.74 -12.03 8.03
N PHE A 198 -1.05 -10.84 7.50
CA PHE A 198 -0.90 -10.52 6.09
C PHE A 198 0.54 -10.77 5.63
N ALA A 199 1.52 -10.12 6.26
CA ALA A 199 2.93 -10.23 5.88
C ALA A 199 3.45 -11.67 5.90
N VAL A 200 3.14 -12.42 6.97
CA VAL A 200 3.59 -13.81 7.16
C VAL A 200 2.87 -14.79 6.23
N SER A 201 1.64 -14.48 5.79
CA SER A 201 0.92 -15.31 4.83
C SER A 201 1.49 -15.22 3.40
N LEU A 202 2.14 -14.11 3.04
CA LEU A 202 2.56 -13.83 1.66
C LEU A 202 3.50 -14.87 1.04
N PRO A 203 4.53 -15.41 1.72
CA PRO A 203 5.39 -16.45 1.15
C PRO A 203 4.62 -17.68 0.68
N TRP A 204 3.51 -18.00 1.35
CA TRP A 204 2.63 -19.11 0.99
C TRP A 204 1.62 -18.72 -0.11
N THR A 205 0.98 -17.55 0.01
CA THR A 205 -0.09 -17.12 -0.90
C THR A 205 0.40 -16.60 -2.25
N ALA A 206 1.57 -15.96 -2.32
CA ALA A 206 2.21 -15.48 -3.55
C ALA A 206 2.86 -16.59 -4.39
N GLY A 207 2.77 -17.84 -3.91
CA GLY A 207 3.45 -18.99 -4.46
C GLY A 207 4.88 -19.04 -3.95
N SER A 208 5.20 -20.13 -3.23
CA SER A 208 6.50 -20.50 -2.64
C SER A 208 7.66 -19.76 -3.28
N VAL A 209 8.41 -18.97 -2.49
CA VAL A 209 9.69 -18.38 -2.90
C VAL A 209 10.49 -19.48 -3.62
N SER A 210 10.76 -19.27 -4.91
CA SER A 210 11.32 -20.34 -5.75
C SER A 210 12.57 -20.89 -5.08
N SER A 211 12.56 -22.18 -4.72
CA SER A 211 13.69 -22.85 -4.05
C SER A 211 14.98 -22.78 -4.87
N SER A 212 14.86 -22.50 -6.17
CA SER A 212 15.99 -22.33 -7.08
C SER A 212 16.85 -21.09 -6.79
N SER A 213 16.29 -20.05 -6.16
CA SER A 213 17.02 -18.80 -5.87
C SER A 213 17.13 -18.54 -4.37
N ARG A 214 18.37 -18.46 -3.85
CA ARG A 214 18.64 -18.11 -2.45
C ARG A 214 18.43 -16.61 -2.16
N ARG A 215 18.43 -15.76 -3.19
CA ARG A 215 18.42 -14.29 -3.06
C ARG A 215 17.23 -13.76 -2.26
N PRO A 216 15.97 -14.19 -2.47
CA PRO A 216 14.85 -13.66 -1.70
C PRO A 216 14.91 -14.08 -0.23
N ALA A 217 15.35 -15.31 0.07
CA ALA A 217 15.55 -15.77 1.44
C ALA A 217 16.64 -14.97 2.16
N ILE A 218 17.78 -14.72 1.51
CA ILE A 218 18.86 -13.89 2.08
C ILE A 218 18.38 -12.46 2.31
N SER A 219 17.69 -11.85 1.32
CA SER A 219 17.17 -10.48 1.45
C SER A 219 16.16 -10.37 2.59
N GLY A 220 15.28 -11.36 2.72
CA GLY A 220 14.34 -11.44 3.83
C GLY A 220 15.02 -11.62 5.18
N ALA A 221 16.04 -12.49 5.27
CA ALA A 221 16.83 -12.67 6.49
C ALA A 221 17.54 -11.38 6.90
N VAL A 222 18.18 -10.69 5.96
CA VAL A 222 18.84 -9.39 6.22
C VAL A 222 17.83 -8.36 6.73
N ALA A 223 16.67 -8.24 6.09
CA ALA A 223 15.62 -7.33 6.52
C ALA A 223 15.08 -7.68 7.92
N ALA A 224 14.85 -8.97 8.19
CA ALA A 224 14.40 -9.44 9.49
C ALA A 224 15.42 -9.13 10.59
N THR A 225 16.71 -9.45 10.36
CA THR A 225 17.79 -9.14 11.29
C THR A 225 17.90 -7.64 11.53
N PHE A 226 17.85 -6.82 10.48
CA PHE A 226 17.90 -5.36 10.59
C PHE A 226 16.75 -4.83 11.46
N VAL A 227 15.51 -5.22 11.17
CA VAL A 227 14.32 -4.79 11.95
C VAL A 227 14.41 -5.25 13.39
N MET A 228 14.86 -6.49 13.64
CA MET A 228 15.08 -7.02 14.98
C MET A 228 16.10 -6.18 15.77
N VAL A 229 17.26 -5.89 15.16
CA VAL A 229 18.33 -5.10 15.79
C VAL A 229 17.85 -3.68 16.09
N VAL A 230 17.13 -3.04 15.17
CA VAL A 230 16.61 -1.67 15.37
C VAL A 230 15.56 -1.62 16.49
N LEU A 231 14.66 -2.61 16.55
CA LEU A 231 13.63 -2.67 17.60
C LEU A 231 14.22 -2.96 18.98
N LEU A 232 15.23 -3.81 19.06
CA LEU A 232 15.89 -4.13 20.33
C LEU A 232 16.86 -3.02 20.78
N GLY A 233 17.47 -2.30 19.85
CA GLY A 233 18.45 -1.25 20.15
C GLY A 233 17.85 -0.01 20.80
N ASN A 234 16.65 0.40 20.40
CA ASN A 234 15.94 1.53 21.03
C ASN A 234 14.41 1.32 20.99
N PRO A 235 13.84 0.53 21.91
CA PRO A 235 12.45 0.10 21.82
C PRO A 235 11.45 1.25 21.93
N HIS A 236 11.77 2.32 22.67
CA HIS A 236 10.85 3.46 22.83
C HIS A 236 10.79 4.30 21.56
N THR A 237 11.93 4.76 21.05
CA THR A 237 11.97 5.58 19.82
C THR A 237 11.41 4.79 18.64
N THR A 238 11.78 3.51 18.49
CA THR A 238 11.31 2.71 17.36
C THR A 238 9.79 2.47 17.40
N ARG A 239 9.19 2.31 18.58
CA ARG A 239 7.72 2.20 18.70
C ARG A 239 7.00 3.50 18.30
N PHE A 240 7.52 4.66 18.70
CA PHE A 240 6.96 5.93 18.23
C PHE A 240 7.07 6.09 16.71
N LEU A 241 8.22 5.71 16.13
CA LEU A 241 8.40 5.75 14.68
C LEU A 241 7.48 4.76 13.95
N LEU A 242 7.25 3.56 14.50
CA LEU A 242 6.29 2.59 13.95
C LEU A 242 4.87 3.17 13.94
N LEU A 243 4.44 3.75 15.06
CA LEU A 243 3.10 4.34 15.18
C LEU A 243 2.93 5.53 14.24
N TRP A 244 3.90 6.42 14.17
CA TRP A 244 3.79 7.60 13.32
C TRP A 244 3.94 7.29 11.83
N THR A 245 4.80 6.34 11.47
CA THR A 245 5.15 6.07 10.06
C THR A 245 4.25 5.05 9.42
N HIS A 246 3.92 4.00 10.16
CA HIS A 246 3.15 2.88 9.67
C HIS A 246 1.79 2.78 10.37
N GLY A 247 1.53 3.46 11.49
CA GLY A 247 0.28 3.29 12.23
C GLY A 247 0.24 2.06 13.13
N LEU A 248 1.39 1.42 13.35
CA LEU A 248 1.50 0.21 14.17
C LEU A 248 1.78 0.60 15.63
N THR A 249 1.01 0.07 16.57
CA THR A 249 1.15 0.41 17.99
C THR A 249 2.47 -0.06 18.58
N GLY A 250 3.12 -1.05 17.97
CA GLY A 250 4.34 -1.62 18.53
C GLY A 250 4.07 -2.55 19.72
N SER A 251 2.83 -3.04 19.84
CA SER A 251 2.35 -3.85 20.97
C SER A 251 2.92 -5.27 20.95
N LEU A 252 3.26 -5.78 19.77
CA LEU A 252 3.76 -7.14 19.59
C LEU A 252 5.25 -7.28 19.93
N PRO A 253 5.77 -8.51 20.13
CA PRO A 253 7.19 -8.74 20.30
C PRO A 253 8.00 -8.36 19.05
N ALA A 254 9.23 -7.88 19.22
CA ALA A 254 10.12 -7.46 18.12
C ALA A 254 10.29 -8.52 17.02
N ILE A 255 10.30 -9.80 17.41
CA ILE A 255 10.42 -10.93 16.48
C ILE A 255 9.26 -11.00 15.48
N ALA A 256 8.04 -10.59 15.87
CA ALA A 256 6.89 -10.60 14.98
C ALA A 256 7.09 -9.62 13.81
N TYR A 257 7.51 -8.39 14.10
CA TYR A 257 7.82 -7.39 13.07
C TYR A 257 9.02 -7.78 12.22
N ALA A 258 10.05 -8.38 12.82
CA ALA A 258 11.22 -8.87 12.09
C ALA A 258 10.82 -9.94 11.08
N VAL A 259 10.04 -10.94 11.49
CA VAL A 259 9.54 -11.99 10.59
C VAL A 259 8.65 -11.39 9.50
N ALA A 260 7.71 -10.51 9.86
CA ALA A 260 6.85 -9.83 8.89
C ALA A 260 7.66 -9.05 7.83
N ALA A 261 8.63 -8.24 8.25
CA ALA A 261 9.51 -7.49 7.35
C ALA A 261 10.32 -8.42 6.44
N GLY A 262 10.86 -9.52 7.00
CA GLY A 262 11.57 -10.52 6.23
C GLY A 262 10.70 -11.19 5.16
N CYS A 263 9.47 -11.55 5.52
CA CYS A 263 8.49 -12.12 4.58
C CYS A 263 8.14 -11.13 3.46
N LEU A 264 7.88 -9.86 3.80
CA LEU A 264 7.57 -8.81 2.82
C LEU A 264 8.71 -8.61 1.82
N VAL A 265 9.95 -8.46 2.31
CA VAL A 265 11.13 -8.26 1.45
C VAL A 265 11.41 -9.50 0.60
N ALA A 266 11.36 -10.70 1.19
CA ALA A 266 11.55 -11.95 0.44
C ALA A 266 10.52 -12.09 -0.68
N VAL A 267 9.25 -11.76 -0.43
CA VAL A 267 8.20 -11.84 -1.44
C VAL A 267 8.36 -10.76 -2.51
N ALA A 268 8.68 -9.52 -2.14
CA ALA A 268 8.95 -8.44 -3.09
C ALA A 268 10.09 -8.80 -4.05
N VAL A 269 11.22 -9.29 -3.53
CA VAL A 269 12.37 -9.73 -4.33
C VAL A 269 12.03 -10.93 -5.21
N SER A 270 11.26 -11.90 -4.69
CA SER A 270 10.79 -13.06 -5.46
C SER A 270 9.87 -12.66 -6.62
N LEU A 271 8.93 -11.73 -6.38
CA LEU A 271 8.03 -11.19 -7.41
C LEU A 271 8.81 -10.45 -8.50
N HIS A 272 9.79 -9.62 -8.10
CA HIS A 272 10.66 -8.92 -9.05
C HIS A 272 11.46 -9.90 -9.92
N GLN A 273 12.08 -10.93 -9.34
CA GLN A 273 12.83 -11.95 -10.08
C GLN A 273 11.97 -12.77 -11.05
N ARG A 274 10.66 -12.85 -10.82
CA ARG A 274 9.69 -13.52 -11.71
C ARG A 274 9.17 -12.60 -12.82
N GLY A 275 9.70 -11.38 -12.96
CA GLY A 275 9.18 -10.39 -13.90
C GLY A 275 7.79 -9.86 -13.52
N MET A 276 7.37 -10.00 -12.26
CA MET A 276 6.10 -9.48 -11.76
C MET A 276 6.30 -8.11 -11.09
N ALA A 277 6.90 -7.16 -11.84
CA ALA A 277 7.26 -5.84 -11.32
C ALA A 277 6.06 -5.10 -10.71
N LEU A 278 4.89 -5.15 -11.36
CA LEU A 278 3.68 -4.51 -10.85
C LEU A 278 3.23 -5.07 -9.49
N ALA A 279 3.32 -6.39 -9.29
CA ALA A 279 2.97 -7.02 -8.01
C ALA A 279 3.96 -6.63 -6.91
N ALA A 280 5.26 -6.62 -7.24
CA ALA A 280 6.30 -6.17 -6.31
C ALA A 280 6.09 -4.70 -5.90
N CYS A 281 5.79 -3.83 -6.86
CA CYS A 281 5.44 -2.44 -6.59
C CYS A 281 4.20 -2.36 -5.72
N GLY A 282 3.15 -3.11 -6.02
CA GLY A 282 1.93 -3.15 -5.21
C GLY A 282 2.20 -3.47 -3.74
N LEU A 283 3.07 -4.45 -3.48
CA LEU A 283 3.49 -4.80 -2.13
C LEU A 283 4.27 -3.67 -1.44
N LEU A 284 5.21 -3.05 -2.14
CA LEU A 284 6.00 -1.93 -1.60
C LEU A 284 5.13 -0.69 -1.34
N LEU A 285 4.10 -0.44 -2.16
CA LEU A 285 3.13 0.63 -1.94
C LEU A 285 2.23 0.36 -0.73
N LEU A 286 1.85 -0.89 -0.48
CA LEU A 286 1.12 -1.26 0.75
C LEU A 286 1.98 -0.97 1.98
N VAL A 287 3.26 -1.33 1.95
CA VAL A 287 4.20 -1.02 3.05
C VAL A 287 4.38 0.49 3.20
N GLY A 288 4.59 1.22 2.10
CA GLY A 288 4.76 2.68 2.11
C GLY A 288 3.50 3.45 2.50
N GLY A 289 2.32 2.88 2.27
CA GLY A 289 1.04 3.39 2.77
C GLY A 289 0.90 3.18 4.28
N GLY A 290 1.39 2.06 4.80
CA GLY A 290 1.22 1.68 6.20
C GLY A 290 -0.22 1.22 6.50
N VAL A 291 -0.57 1.16 7.78
CA VAL A 291 -1.92 0.82 8.27
C VAL A 291 -2.69 2.05 8.76
N ALA A 292 -1.99 3.12 9.14
CA ALA A 292 -2.59 4.36 9.59
C ALA A 292 -3.34 5.09 8.45
N MET A 293 -4.64 5.30 8.63
CA MET A 293 -5.43 6.21 7.80
C MET A 293 -5.30 7.67 8.28
N GLN A 294 -4.07 8.13 8.49
CA GLN A 294 -3.80 9.48 8.99
C GLN A 294 -3.85 10.53 7.88
N ASN A 295 -3.65 10.14 6.61
CA ASN A 295 -3.69 11.05 5.48
C ASN A 295 -4.22 10.34 4.21
N THR A 296 -5.05 11.07 3.45
CA THR A 296 -5.52 10.77 2.09
C THR A 296 -4.44 10.17 1.16
N TYR A 297 -3.20 10.64 1.24
CA TYR A 297 -2.09 10.12 0.44
C TYR A 297 -1.76 8.66 0.77
N GLN A 298 -1.65 8.29 2.06
CA GLN A 298 -1.38 6.92 2.49
C GLN A 298 -2.49 5.97 2.03
N SER A 299 -3.74 6.42 2.15
CA SER A 299 -4.89 5.70 1.64
C SER A 299 -4.80 5.46 0.12
N MET A 300 -4.41 6.48 -0.65
CA MET A 300 -4.18 6.30 -2.09
C MET A 300 -3.10 5.25 -2.39
N LEU A 301 -1.99 5.25 -1.64
CA LEU A 301 -0.94 4.24 -1.78
C LEU A 301 -1.45 2.83 -1.48
N ILE A 302 -2.25 2.66 -0.42
CA ILE A 302 -2.85 1.37 -0.05
C ILE A 302 -3.77 0.87 -1.16
N GLY A 303 -4.71 1.71 -1.62
CA GLY A 303 -5.65 1.34 -2.69
C GLY A 303 -4.93 0.99 -3.99
N THR A 304 -3.94 1.80 -4.38
CA THR A 304 -3.07 1.55 -5.53
C THR A 304 -2.28 0.24 -5.36
N GLY A 305 -1.75 -0.01 -4.17
CA GLY A 305 -1.00 -1.21 -3.83
C GLY A 305 -1.83 -2.49 -3.97
N LEU A 306 -3.05 -2.49 -3.41
CA LEU A 306 -4.01 -3.60 -3.56
C LEU A 306 -4.35 -3.86 -5.03
N ALA A 307 -4.62 -2.80 -5.79
CA ALA A 307 -4.98 -2.90 -7.20
C ALA A 307 -3.84 -3.42 -8.08
N CYS A 308 -2.60 -2.93 -7.86
CA CYS A 308 -1.40 -3.45 -8.51
C CYS A 308 -1.22 -4.96 -8.27
N LEU A 309 -1.37 -5.39 -7.01
CA LEU A 309 -1.23 -6.80 -6.63
C LEU A 309 -2.31 -7.67 -7.29
N ALA A 310 -3.57 -7.22 -7.29
CA ALA A 310 -4.69 -7.95 -7.87
C ALA A 310 -4.59 -8.08 -9.40
N LEU A 311 -4.31 -6.99 -10.11
CA LEU A 311 -4.16 -7.01 -11.57
C LEU A 311 -2.97 -7.86 -12.02
N ALA A 312 -1.82 -7.74 -11.36
CA ALA A 312 -0.64 -8.53 -11.72
C ALA A 312 -0.84 -10.05 -11.52
N THR A 313 -1.56 -10.44 -10.47
CA THR A 313 -1.76 -11.86 -10.14
C THR A 313 -2.90 -12.49 -10.95
N SER A 314 -4.00 -11.77 -11.19
CA SER A 314 -5.11 -12.22 -12.05
C SER A 314 -4.65 -12.52 -13.48
N GLN A 315 -3.83 -11.64 -14.06
CA GLN A 315 -3.26 -11.85 -15.40
C GLN A 315 -2.40 -13.10 -15.50
N ARG A 316 -1.65 -13.43 -14.43
CA ARG A 316 -0.83 -14.65 -14.40
C ARG A 316 -1.69 -15.90 -14.43
N GLN A 317 -2.82 -15.90 -13.72
CA GLN A 317 -3.75 -17.03 -13.69
C GLN A 317 -4.39 -17.27 -15.06
N ALA A 318 -4.72 -16.19 -15.78
CA ALA A 318 -5.26 -16.28 -17.13
C ALA A 318 -4.27 -16.92 -18.13
N ARG A 319 -2.95 -16.76 -17.93
CA ARG A 319 -1.92 -17.37 -18.79
C ARG A 319 -1.65 -18.85 -18.51
N THR A 320 -2.05 -19.35 -17.33
CA THR A 320 -1.83 -20.74 -16.92
C THR A 320 -3.03 -21.65 -17.18
N ARG A 321 -4.16 -21.09 -17.63
CA ARG A 321 -5.34 -21.83 -18.06
C ARG A 321 -5.34 -21.96 -19.57
#